data_AF-A0AA51I8Y8-F1
#
_entry.id   AF-A0AA51I8Y8-F1
#
_cell.length_a   1.000
_cell.length_b   1.000
_cell.length_c   1.000
_cell.angle_alpha   90.00
_cell.angle_beta   90.00
_cell.angle_gamma   90.00
#
_symmetry.space_group_name_H-M   'P 1'
#
loop_
_entity.id
_entity.type
_entity.pdbx_description
1 polymer ?
#
loop_
_entity_poly.entity_id
_entity_poly.type
_entity_poly.pdbx_seq_one_letter_code
_entity_poly.pdbx_strand_id
1 'polypeptide(L)'
;EVWVRLNTVLPRCLWIMTINALLDLNNGNAKNVTVTQENVLVDPLQVLRCDIRVFRCGPILKIILRILEASLAASRSQLSRHLLDKPLLEKSGQLTSDAEREELKNALVAAQESASLQILLEACLETEDDQSKPELMWSLREVRSIICSFLHQIFISEPSLAKLVHFQGYPRELLPVTVQGIPSMHICLDFIPELLSQASLEKQIFAVDLVSHLSIQYALPKAMSIARLCVNTLSTLLSVLPSDLRLELFQPVLKSLVRI
;
A
#
# COMPACT_ATOMS: atom_id res chain seq x y z
N GLU A 1 23.39 7.70 -9.74
CA GLU A 1 24.62 6.87 -9.64
C GLU A 1 25.47 7.18 -8.41
N VAL A 2 25.78 8.46 -8.14
CA VAL A 2 26.61 8.88 -6.98
C VAL A 2 26.06 8.39 -5.64
N TRP A 3 24.77 8.61 -5.37
CA TRP A 3 24.15 8.19 -4.11
C TRP A 3 24.31 6.68 -3.84
N VAL A 4 24.14 5.86 -4.88
CA VAL A 4 24.27 4.38 -4.76
C VAL A 4 25.71 3.99 -4.40
N ARG A 5 26.72 4.66 -4.97
CA ARG A 5 28.13 4.43 -4.61
C ARG A 5 28.45 4.88 -3.19
N LEU A 6 27.90 6.00 -2.73
CA LEU A 6 28.06 6.43 -1.33
C LEU A 6 27.37 5.47 -0.35
N ASN A 7 26.24 4.91 -0.76
CA ASN A 7 25.47 3.96 0.02
C ASN A 7 26.25 2.65 0.32
N THR A 8 27.24 2.28 -0.50
CA THR A 8 28.09 1.12 -0.20
C THR A 8 29.14 1.39 0.88
N VAL A 9 29.42 2.66 1.19
CA VAL A 9 30.47 3.04 2.15
C VAL A 9 29.87 3.42 3.51
N LEU A 10 28.84 4.28 3.53
CA LEU A 10 28.25 4.84 4.76
C LEU A 10 26.71 4.81 4.72
N PRO A 11 26.07 3.64 4.62
CA PRO A 11 24.62 3.54 4.36
C PRO A 11 23.78 4.25 5.42
N ARG A 12 23.97 3.93 6.70
CA ARG A 12 23.13 4.48 7.79
C ARG A 12 23.23 6.00 7.91
N CYS A 13 24.46 6.54 7.86
CA CYS A 13 24.67 7.99 7.90
C CYS A 13 24.05 8.66 6.67
N LEU A 14 24.27 8.10 5.47
CA LEU A 14 23.75 8.63 4.23
C LEU A 14 22.21 8.65 4.22
N TRP A 15 21.55 7.60 4.73
CA TRP A 15 20.10 7.54 4.81
C TRP A 15 19.55 8.70 5.65
N ILE A 16 20.10 8.90 6.86
CA ILE A 16 19.66 9.98 7.75
C ILE A 16 19.94 11.36 7.17
N MET A 17 21.10 11.56 6.53
CA MET A 17 21.39 12.81 5.83
C MET A 17 20.40 13.05 4.68
N THR A 18 20.06 12.01 3.94
CA THR A 18 19.12 12.10 2.80
C THR A 18 17.71 12.41 3.28
N ILE A 19 17.22 11.72 4.31
CA ILE A 19 15.89 11.97 4.89
C ILE A 19 15.81 13.42 5.37
N ASN A 20 16.78 13.86 6.19
CA ASN A 20 16.78 15.24 6.72
C ASN A 20 16.87 16.30 5.62
N ALA A 21 17.61 16.04 4.54
CA ALA A 21 17.72 16.96 3.41
C ALA A 21 16.43 17.06 2.58
N LEU A 22 15.58 16.04 2.63
CA LEU A 22 14.32 15.94 1.87
C LEU A 22 13.08 16.21 2.73
N LEU A 23 13.24 16.49 4.03
CA LEU A 23 12.12 16.85 4.90
C LEU A 23 11.38 18.06 4.33
N ASP A 24 10.05 18.01 4.40
CA ASP A 24 9.21 19.13 3.98
C ASP A 24 9.32 20.30 4.97
N LEU A 25 10.22 21.24 4.66
CA LEU A 25 10.45 22.46 5.44
C LEU A 25 9.35 23.51 5.22
N ASN A 26 8.46 23.34 4.23
CA ASN A 26 7.46 24.34 3.84
C ASN A 26 6.19 24.30 4.70
N ASN A 27 5.96 23.21 5.44
CA ASN A 27 4.96 23.20 6.51
C ASN A 27 5.51 23.99 7.71
N GLY A 28 5.21 25.29 7.76
CA GLY A 28 5.75 26.34 8.64
C GLY A 28 5.79 26.12 10.16
N ASN A 29 5.46 24.92 10.65
CA ASN A 29 5.56 24.50 12.04
C ASN A 29 6.76 23.59 12.34
N ALA A 30 7.54 23.14 11.34
CA ALA A 30 8.57 22.11 11.50
C ALA A 30 10.01 22.64 11.58
N LYS A 31 10.24 23.89 12.00
CA LYS A 31 11.58 24.52 11.94
C LYS A 31 12.71 23.85 12.76
N ASN A 32 12.46 22.79 13.54
CA ASN A 32 13.50 22.17 14.38
C ASN A 32 13.43 20.63 14.51
N VAL A 33 12.73 19.91 13.65
CA VAL A 33 12.64 18.43 13.77
C VAL A 33 13.72 17.77 12.91
N THR A 34 14.85 17.43 13.53
CA THR A 34 15.85 16.52 12.94
C THR A 34 15.47 15.08 13.18
N VAL A 35 15.31 14.31 12.11
CA VAL A 35 15.09 12.88 12.14
C VAL A 35 16.41 12.18 12.47
N THR A 36 16.42 11.39 13.54
CA THR A 36 17.58 10.58 13.94
C THR A 36 17.41 9.12 13.50
N GLN A 37 18.49 8.34 13.59
CA GLN A 37 18.43 6.91 13.31
C GLN A 37 17.48 6.16 14.25
N GLU A 38 17.37 6.57 15.51
CA GLU A 38 16.45 5.96 16.46
C GLU A 38 15.00 6.25 16.10
N ASN A 39 14.70 7.48 15.66
CA ASN A 39 13.35 7.84 15.22
C ASN A 39 12.88 7.00 14.02
N VAL A 40 13.74 6.82 13.01
CA VAL A 40 13.43 6.01 11.82
C VAL A 40 13.30 4.53 12.15
N LEU A 41 14.09 4.04 13.13
CA LEU A 41 14.03 2.65 13.53
C LEU A 41 12.71 2.31 14.24
N VAL A 42 12.18 3.25 15.04
CA VAL A 42 10.89 3.10 15.72
C VAL A 42 9.70 3.36 14.77
N ASP A 43 9.82 4.37 13.92
CA ASP A 43 8.79 4.77 12.95
C ASP A 43 9.42 4.92 11.54
N PRO A 44 9.45 3.84 10.74
CA PRO A 44 10.04 3.86 9.40
C PRO A 44 9.24 4.72 8.41
N LEU A 45 7.98 5.08 8.71
CA LEU A 45 7.17 5.93 7.84
C LEU A 45 7.65 7.38 7.80
N GLN A 46 8.54 7.79 8.72
CA GLN A 46 9.20 9.09 8.66
C GLN A 46 9.99 9.30 7.36
N VAL A 47 10.46 8.22 6.73
CA VAL A 47 11.14 8.26 5.42
C VAL A 47 10.24 8.85 4.33
N LEU A 48 8.92 8.67 4.44
CA LEU A 48 7.94 9.17 3.48
C LEU A 48 7.45 10.59 3.80
N ARG A 49 7.82 11.17 4.95
CA ARG A 49 7.51 12.57 5.34
C ARG A 49 8.46 13.57 4.66
N CYS A 50 8.59 13.44 3.35
CA CYS A 50 9.44 14.27 2.50
C CYS A 50 8.63 15.30 1.73
N ASP A 51 9.31 16.29 1.15
CA ASP A 51 8.72 17.28 0.25
C ASP A 51 7.92 16.59 -0.87
N ILE A 52 6.68 17.04 -1.09
CA ILE A 52 5.74 16.43 -2.04
C ILE A 52 6.31 16.29 -3.47
N ARG A 53 7.25 17.15 -3.86
CA ARG A 53 7.89 17.12 -5.19
C ARG A 53 8.71 15.84 -5.41
N VAL A 54 9.13 15.16 -4.34
CA VAL A 54 9.78 13.85 -4.43
C VAL A 54 8.89 12.82 -5.13
N PHE A 55 7.57 12.88 -4.90
CA PHE A 55 6.58 12.01 -5.56
C PHE A 55 6.27 12.40 -7.01
N ARG A 56 7.03 13.35 -7.58
CA ARG A 56 7.08 13.68 -9.01
C ARG A 56 8.52 13.69 -9.54
N CYS A 57 9.45 13.02 -8.85
CA CYS A 57 10.84 12.90 -9.25
C CYS A 57 11.33 11.45 -9.16
N GLY A 58 11.29 10.71 -10.27
CA GLY A 58 11.63 9.28 -10.32
C GLY A 58 13.00 8.92 -9.71
N PRO A 59 14.10 9.62 -10.03
CA PRO A 59 15.41 9.32 -9.46
C PRO A 59 15.48 9.47 -7.94
N ILE A 60 14.82 10.49 -7.37
CA ILE A 60 14.80 10.71 -5.91
C ILE A 60 13.87 9.70 -5.25
N LEU A 61 12.72 9.42 -5.85
CA LEU A 61 11.80 8.40 -5.35
C LEU A 61 12.45 7.02 -5.23
N LYS A 62 13.26 6.61 -6.22
CA LYS A 62 14.04 5.36 -6.15
C LYS A 62 14.98 5.31 -4.93
N ILE A 63 15.56 6.46 -4.55
CA ILE A 63 16.40 6.56 -3.36
C ILE A 63 15.54 6.42 -2.10
N ILE A 64 14.42 7.14 -2.02
CA ILE A 64 13.49 7.07 -0.88
C ILE A 64 12.95 5.64 -0.68
N LEU A 65 12.53 4.97 -1.74
CA LEU A 65 12.03 3.58 -1.66
C LEU A 65 13.10 2.62 -1.12
N ARG A 66 14.36 2.82 -1.53
CA ARG A 66 15.48 2.00 -1.03
C ARG A 66 15.78 2.25 0.44
N ILE A 67 15.66 3.50 0.90
CA ILE A 67 15.78 3.83 2.33
C ILE A 67 14.59 3.26 3.12
N LEU A 68 13.38 3.36 2.57
CA LEU A 68 12.15 2.86 3.20
C LEU A 68 12.21 1.34 3.39
N GLU A 69 12.58 0.59 2.35
CA GLU A 69 12.71 -0.87 2.41
C GLU A 69 13.71 -1.29 3.51
N ALA A 70 14.88 -0.65 3.55
CA ALA A 70 15.87 -0.91 4.57
C ALA A 70 15.40 -0.51 5.98
N SER A 71 14.63 0.56 6.10
CA SER A 71 14.10 1.06 7.38
C SER A 71 12.99 0.16 7.93
N LEU A 72 12.07 -0.31 7.07
CA LEU A 72 11.04 -1.30 7.43
C LEU A 72 11.69 -2.61 7.90
N ALA A 73 12.68 -3.12 7.16
CA ALA A 73 13.41 -4.32 7.55
C ALA A 73 14.16 -4.16 8.88
N ALA A 74 14.75 -2.98 9.12
CA ALA A 74 15.42 -2.66 10.36
C ALA A 74 14.45 -2.55 11.55
N SER A 75 13.31 -1.86 11.37
CA SER A 75 12.23 -1.76 12.37
C SER A 75 11.72 -3.16 12.77
N ARG A 76 11.39 -4.00 11.78
CA ARG A 76 10.96 -5.38 11.98
C ARG A 76 12.00 -6.18 12.78
N SER A 77 13.27 -6.06 12.42
CA SER A 77 14.37 -6.75 13.13
C SER A 77 14.55 -6.24 14.57
N GLN A 78 14.38 -4.93 14.81
CA GLN A 78 14.44 -4.35 16.15
C GLN A 78 13.29 -4.85 17.01
N LEU A 79 12.07 -4.89 16.49
CA LEU A 79 10.88 -5.39 17.19
C LEU A 79 11.07 -6.86 17.60
N SER A 80 11.56 -7.71 16.70
CA SER A 80 11.87 -9.11 17.01
C SER A 80 12.93 -9.24 18.12
N ARG A 81 13.98 -8.40 18.09
CA ARG A 81 15.00 -8.38 19.14
C ARG A 81 14.45 -7.88 20.48
N HIS A 82 13.60 -6.86 20.48
CA HIS A 82 13.01 -6.30 21.69
C HIS A 82 12.14 -7.33 22.43
N LEU A 83 11.41 -8.17 21.70
CA LEU A 83 10.68 -9.29 22.30
C LEU A 83 11.61 -10.30 22.98
N LEU A 84 12.73 -10.65 22.34
CA LEU A 84 13.72 -11.58 22.90
C LEU A 84 14.45 -11.01 24.13
N ASP A 85 14.78 -9.71 24.12
CA ASP A 85 15.49 -9.04 25.21
C ASP A 85 14.58 -8.78 26.43
N LYS A 86 13.25 -8.80 26.25
CA LYS A 86 12.25 -8.56 27.30
C LYS A 86 11.25 -9.72 27.42
N PRO A 87 11.71 -10.94 27.74
CA PRO A 87 10.82 -12.08 27.95
C PRO A 87 9.93 -11.79 29.15
N LEU A 88 8.69 -12.27 29.10
CA LEU A 88 7.80 -12.17 30.24
C LEU A 88 8.33 -13.07 31.36
N LEU A 89 8.75 -12.48 32.47
CA LEU A 89 8.99 -13.23 33.70
C LEU A 89 7.61 -13.53 34.29
N GLU A 90 7.28 -14.81 34.51
CA GLU A 90 6.08 -15.27 35.20
C GLU A 90 5.99 -14.67 36.61
N LYS A 91 5.58 -13.40 36.72
CA LYS A 91 5.37 -12.72 37.98
C LYS A 91 4.06 -11.96 37.90
N SER A 92 3.06 -12.59 38.51
CA SER A 92 1.80 -12.01 38.96
C SER A 92 0.80 -11.65 37.86
N GLY A 93 0.07 -12.67 37.38
CA GLY A 93 -1.36 -12.54 37.03
C GLY A 93 -1.76 -11.55 35.94
N GLN A 94 -0.81 -10.98 35.20
CA GLN A 94 -1.08 -10.07 34.09
C GLN A 94 -0.95 -10.84 32.77
N LEU A 95 -2.13 -11.00 32.15
CA LEU A 95 -2.49 -11.91 31.06
C LEU A 95 -2.03 -11.41 29.68
N THR A 96 -0.74 -11.15 29.46
CA THR A 96 -0.26 -11.09 28.07
C THR A 96 0.63 -12.29 27.86
N SER A 97 0.24 -13.27 27.06
CA SER A 97 1.12 -14.39 26.73
C SER A 97 2.24 -13.95 25.77
N ASP A 98 3.37 -14.68 25.73
CA ASP A 98 4.40 -14.44 24.70
C ASP A 98 3.82 -14.59 23.27
N ALA A 99 2.80 -15.44 23.11
CA ALA A 99 2.06 -15.59 21.86
C ALA A 99 1.30 -14.32 21.47
N GLU A 100 0.59 -13.67 22.40
CA GLU A 100 -0.08 -12.38 22.15
C GLU A 100 0.91 -11.27 21.80
N ARG A 101 2.08 -11.23 22.44
CA ARG A 101 3.12 -10.24 22.13
C ARG A 101 3.65 -10.42 20.72
N GLU A 102 3.85 -11.66 20.28
CA GLU A 102 4.28 -11.97 18.92
C GLU A 102 3.18 -11.64 17.89
N GLU A 103 1.91 -11.90 18.21
CA GLU A 103 0.77 -11.49 17.37
C GLU A 103 0.68 -9.97 17.22
N LEU A 104 0.78 -9.21 18.32
CA LEU A 104 0.81 -7.75 18.30
C LEU A 104 1.97 -7.21 17.48
N LYS A 105 3.16 -7.83 17.58
CA LYS A 105 4.33 -7.46 16.78
C LYS A 105 4.08 -7.69 15.29
N ASN A 106 3.51 -8.84 14.91
CA ASN A 106 3.18 -9.14 13.52
C ASN A 106 2.11 -8.19 12.97
N ALA A 107 1.08 -7.88 13.77
CA ALA A 107 0.06 -6.90 13.40
C ALA A 107 0.64 -5.49 13.22
N LEU A 108 1.54 -5.06 14.10
CA LEU A 108 2.22 -3.76 13.99
C LEU A 108 3.06 -3.68 12.71
N VAL A 109 3.84 -4.73 12.40
CA VAL A 109 4.66 -4.79 11.18
C VAL A 109 3.76 -4.71 9.94
N ALA A 110 2.69 -5.51 9.89
CA ALA A 110 1.74 -5.49 8.78
C ALA A 110 1.04 -4.12 8.62
N ALA A 111 0.71 -3.45 9.74
CA ALA A 111 0.14 -2.12 9.73
C ALA A 111 1.13 -1.07 9.20
N GLN A 112 2.40 -1.10 9.63
CA GLN A 112 3.44 -0.21 9.13
C GLN A 112 3.68 -0.40 7.63
N GLU A 113 3.78 -1.64 7.18
CA GLU A 113 4.05 -1.96 5.77
C GLU A 113 2.85 -1.59 4.89
N SER A 114 1.64 -1.97 5.27
CA SER A 114 0.44 -1.57 4.52
C SER A 114 0.25 -0.05 4.48
N ALA A 115 0.49 0.67 5.57
CA ALA A 115 0.45 2.13 5.58
C ALA A 115 1.47 2.75 4.61
N SER A 116 2.68 2.19 4.53
CA SER A 116 3.68 2.64 3.56
C SER A 116 3.20 2.46 2.11
N LEU A 117 2.53 1.32 1.82
CA LEU A 117 1.96 1.05 0.50
C LEU A 117 0.80 1.99 0.17
N GLN A 118 -0.04 2.33 1.15
CA GLN A 118 -1.14 3.29 0.97
C GLN A 118 -0.62 4.68 0.59
N ILE A 119 0.39 5.18 1.30
CA ILE A 119 1.02 6.47 0.98
C ILE A 119 1.58 6.46 -0.46
N LEU A 120 2.21 5.36 -0.88
CA LEU A 120 2.74 5.22 -2.24
C LEU A 120 1.64 5.11 -3.30
N LEU A 121 0.52 4.44 -2.98
CA LEU A 121 -0.64 4.40 -3.86
C LEU A 121 -1.26 5.79 -4.03
N GLU A 122 -1.44 6.54 -2.94
CA GLU A 122 -1.94 7.91 -2.98
C GLU A 122 -1.02 8.83 -3.80
N ALA A 123 0.29 8.65 -3.72
CA ALA A 123 1.26 9.37 -4.56
C ALA A 123 1.07 9.13 -6.06
N CYS A 124 0.41 8.03 -6.47
CA CYS A 124 0.07 7.73 -7.85
C CYS A 124 -1.18 8.45 -8.36
N LEU A 125 -1.92 9.16 -7.50
CA LEU A 125 -3.07 9.95 -7.92
C LEU A 125 -2.63 11.11 -8.81
N GLU A 126 -3.44 11.37 -9.82
CA GLU A 126 -3.25 12.52 -10.71
C GLU A 126 -3.79 13.78 -10.04
N THR A 127 -3.01 14.86 -10.07
CA THR A 127 -3.37 16.16 -9.51
C THR A 127 -3.70 17.16 -10.62
N GLU A 128 -4.33 18.28 -10.27
CA GLU A 128 -4.61 19.38 -11.21
C GLU A 128 -3.31 19.95 -11.82
N ASP A 129 -2.22 19.96 -11.05
CA ASP A 129 -0.89 20.34 -11.52
C ASP A 129 -0.37 19.38 -12.61
N ASP A 130 -0.60 18.07 -12.47
CA ASP A 130 -0.21 17.08 -13.48
C ASP A 130 -0.96 17.28 -14.81
N GLN A 131 -2.21 17.75 -14.74
CA GLN A 131 -3.03 18.04 -15.92
C GLN A 131 -2.62 19.33 -16.63
N SER A 132 -2.23 20.35 -15.86
CA SER A 132 -1.84 21.65 -16.40
C SER A 132 -0.43 21.67 -16.99
N LYS A 133 0.47 20.78 -16.53
CA LYS A 133 1.90 20.77 -16.90
C LYS A 133 2.31 19.43 -17.52
N PRO A 134 2.56 19.37 -18.84
CA PRO A 134 2.92 18.12 -19.52
C PRO A 134 4.12 17.40 -18.89
N GLU A 135 5.13 18.13 -18.42
CA GLU A 135 6.31 17.60 -17.74
C GLU A 135 5.97 16.81 -16.48
N LEU A 136 4.98 17.25 -15.69
CA LEU A 136 4.55 16.57 -14.48
C LEU A 136 3.76 15.30 -14.81
N MET A 137 3.00 15.30 -15.90
CA MET A 137 2.33 14.09 -16.40
C MET A 137 3.36 13.00 -16.78
N TRP A 138 4.48 13.36 -17.42
CA TRP A 138 5.56 12.40 -17.70
C TRP A 138 6.22 11.89 -16.43
N SER A 139 6.51 12.79 -15.48
CA SER A 139 7.02 12.42 -14.16
C SER A 139 6.08 11.48 -13.41
N LEU A 140 4.77 11.71 -13.45
CA LEU A 140 3.76 10.86 -12.83
C LEU A 140 3.76 9.45 -13.45
N ARG A 141 3.89 9.33 -14.78
CA ARG A 141 4.01 8.03 -15.45
C ARG A 141 5.27 7.27 -15.01
N GLU A 142 6.40 7.97 -14.90
CA GLU A 142 7.64 7.36 -14.40
C GLU A 142 7.47 6.90 -12.95
N VAL A 143 6.93 7.75 -12.07
CA VAL A 143 6.68 7.46 -10.66
C VAL A 143 5.73 6.27 -10.50
N ARG A 144 4.61 6.23 -11.25
CA ARG A 144 3.68 5.10 -11.26
C ARG A 144 4.39 3.79 -11.62
N SER A 145 5.27 3.80 -12.63
CA SER A 145 6.04 2.61 -13.01
C SER A 145 6.98 2.14 -11.90
N ILE A 146 7.67 3.09 -11.24
CA ILE A 146 8.57 2.79 -10.12
C ILE A 146 7.80 2.21 -8.93
N ILE A 147 6.69 2.85 -8.54
CA ILE A 147 5.86 2.43 -7.41
C ILE A 147 5.22 1.06 -7.69
N CYS A 148 4.64 0.86 -8.88
CA CYS A 148 4.07 -0.43 -9.23
C CYS A 148 5.12 -1.56 -9.23
N SER A 149 6.34 -1.28 -9.70
CA SER A 149 7.44 -2.25 -9.65
C SER A 149 7.82 -2.59 -8.20
N PHE A 150 7.81 -1.60 -7.30
CA PHE A 150 8.07 -1.79 -5.88
C PHE A 150 6.97 -2.61 -5.18
N LEU A 151 5.70 -2.25 -5.38
CA LEU A 151 4.55 -3.01 -4.88
C LEU A 151 4.55 -4.45 -5.40
N HIS A 152 4.91 -4.65 -6.67
CA HIS A 152 5.03 -5.98 -7.26
C HIS A 152 6.01 -6.87 -6.50
N GLN A 153 7.21 -6.37 -6.19
CA GLN A 153 8.20 -7.12 -5.40
C GLN A 153 7.68 -7.43 -4.00
N ILE A 154 7.03 -6.47 -3.34
CA ILE A 154 6.44 -6.68 -2.02
C ILE A 154 5.36 -7.76 -2.06
N PHE A 155 4.43 -7.71 -3.02
CA PHE A 155 3.37 -8.70 -3.15
C PHE A 155 3.89 -10.10 -3.52
N ILE A 156 5.02 -10.21 -4.21
CA ILE A 156 5.70 -11.50 -4.41
C ILE A 156 6.26 -12.01 -3.07
N SER A 157 6.96 -11.14 -2.34
CA SER A 157 7.64 -11.54 -1.10
C SER A 157 6.67 -11.83 0.05
N GLU A 158 5.56 -11.10 0.12
CA GLU A 158 4.56 -11.18 1.18
C GLU A 158 3.15 -11.01 0.59
N PRO A 159 2.55 -12.08 0.05
CA PRO A 159 1.22 -12.03 -0.57
C PRO A 159 0.10 -11.58 0.39
N SER A 160 0.27 -11.78 1.71
CA SER A 160 -0.72 -11.36 2.70
C SER A 160 -0.90 -9.83 2.74
N LEU A 161 0.15 -9.05 2.43
CA LEU A 161 0.06 -7.60 2.32
C LEU A 161 -0.80 -7.17 1.13
N ALA A 162 -0.78 -7.91 0.02
CA ALA A 162 -1.67 -7.64 -1.10
C ALA A 162 -3.13 -7.75 -0.67
N LYS A 163 -3.47 -8.82 0.05
CA LYS A 163 -4.81 -8.98 0.62
C LYS A 163 -5.14 -7.83 1.57
N LEU A 164 -4.26 -7.53 2.53
CA LEU A 164 -4.49 -6.48 3.52
C LEU A 164 -4.75 -5.11 2.88
N VAL A 165 -3.95 -4.68 1.91
CA VAL A 165 -4.10 -3.39 1.21
C VAL A 165 -5.44 -3.32 0.46
N HIS A 166 -5.85 -4.40 -0.22
CA HIS A 166 -7.13 -4.41 -0.95
C HIS A 166 -8.34 -4.47 0.00
N PHE A 167 -8.19 -5.08 1.18
CA PHE A 167 -9.21 -5.03 2.23
C PHE A 167 -9.28 -3.67 2.92
N GLN A 168 -8.16 -2.96 3.07
CA GLN A 168 -8.14 -1.56 3.50
C GLN A 168 -8.76 -0.63 2.45
N GLY A 169 -8.62 -0.98 1.17
CA GLY A 169 -9.12 -0.18 0.05
C GLY A 169 -8.18 0.99 -0.28
N TYR A 170 -8.37 1.57 -1.46
CA TYR A 170 -7.71 2.76 -1.95
C TYR A 170 -8.56 3.37 -3.07
N PRO A 171 -8.31 4.62 -3.50
CA PRO A 171 -9.10 5.27 -4.54
C PRO A 171 -9.22 4.43 -5.82
N ARG A 172 -10.46 4.23 -6.30
CA ARG A 172 -10.78 3.30 -7.40
C ARG A 172 -10.17 3.74 -8.74
N GLU A 173 -9.83 5.01 -8.87
CA GLU A 173 -9.10 5.61 -10.00
C GLU A 173 -7.71 4.98 -10.19
N LEU A 174 -7.15 4.38 -9.14
CA LEU A 174 -5.85 3.72 -9.19
C LEU A 174 -5.94 2.26 -9.66
N LEU A 175 -7.12 1.63 -9.66
CA LEU A 175 -7.29 0.25 -10.13
C LEU A 175 -6.75 -0.01 -11.55
N PRO A 176 -6.99 0.84 -12.57
CA PRO A 176 -6.36 0.64 -13.88
C PRO A 176 -4.83 0.72 -13.82
N VAL A 177 -4.29 1.59 -12.96
CA VAL A 177 -2.84 1.77 -12.79
C VAL A 177 -2.22 0.54 -12.11
N THR A 178 -2.80 0.08 -11.00
CA THR A 178 -2.27 -1.03 -10.22
C THR A 178 -2.42 -2.35 -10.98
N VAL A 179 -3.59 -2.63 -11.55
CA VAL A 179 -3.85 -3.89 -12.29
C VAL A 179 -2.95 -4.00 -13.53
N GLN A 180 -2.73 -2.91 -14.26
CA GLN A 180 -1.84 -2.94 -15.43
C GLN A 180 -0.36 -2.89 -15.05
N GLY A 181 -0.01 -2.12 -14.02
CA GLY A 181 1.37 -1.84 -13.63
C GLY A 181 2.02 -2.88 -12.73
N ILE A 182 1.23 -3.69 -12.00
CA ILE A 182 1.72 -4.67 -11.03
C ILE A 182 1.42 -6.09 -11.57
N PRO A 183 2.41 -6.81 -12.14
CA PRO A 183 2.17 -8.11 -12.77
C PRO A 183 1.58 -9.19 -11.83
N SER A 184 1.87 -9.10 -10.53
CA SER A 184 1.39 -10.04 -9.51
C SER A 184 -0.08 -9.81 -9.10
N MET A 185 -0.82 -8.86 -9.68
CA MET A 185 -2.20 -8.58 -9.29
C MET A 185 -3.19 -9.73 -9.50
N HIS A 186 -2.85 -10.72 -10.34
CA HIS A 186 -3.65 -11.93 -10.52
C HIS A 186 -3.87 -12.72 -9.20
N ILE A 187 -2.99 -12.59 -8.20
CA ILE A 187 -3.18 -13.22 -6.88
C ILE A 187 -4.44 -12.70 -6.16
N CYS A 188 -4.94 -11.51 -6.53
CA CYS A 188 -6.14 -10.94 -5.93
C CYS A 188 -7.39 -11.79 -6.19
N LEU A 189 -7.40 -12.59 -7.26
CA LEU A 189 -8.49 -13.52 -7.58
C LEU A 189 -8.75 -14.53 -6.45
N ASP A 190 -7.77 -14.76 -5.57
CA ASP A 190 -7.84 -15.76 -4.50
C ASP A 190 -8.70 -15.28 -3.33
N PHE A 191 -8.67 -13.98 -3.04
CA PHE A 191 -9.37 -13.38 -1.89
C PHE A 191 -10.56 -12.49 -2.28
N ILE A 192 -10.83 -12.29 -3.58
CA ILE A 192 -12.03 -11.58 -4.05
C ILE A 192 -13.33 -12.15 -3.49
N PRO A 193 -13.56 -13.48 -3.41
CA PRO A 193 -14.80 -14.01 -2.84
C PRO A 193 -15.05 -13.51 -1.41
N GLU A 194 -13.98 -13.44 -0.62
CA GLU A 194 -14.02 -12.94 0.75
C GLU A 194 -14.28 -11.42 0.80
N LEU A 195 -13.70 -10.66 -0.14
CA LEU A 195 -13.94 -9.22 -0.25
C LEU A 195 -15.38 -8.89 -0.69
N LEU A 196 -15.95 -9.67 -1.62
CA LEU A 196 -17.36 -9.58 -2.03
C LEU A 196 -18.34 -9.92 -0.89
N SER A 197 -17.91 -10.76 0.06
CA SER A 197 -18.73 -11.16 1.21
C SER A 197 -18.72 -10.15 2.36
N GLN A 198 -17.94 -9.07 2.26
CA GLN A 198 -17.91 -8.03 3.30
C GLN A 198 -19.27 -7.34 3.43
N ALA A 199 -19.66 -6.98 4.65
CA ALA A 199 -20.94 -6.31 4.91
C ALA A 199 -20.97 -4.86 4.40
N SER A 200 -19.81 -4.23 4.19
CA SER A 200 -19.70 -2.87 3.67
C SER A 200 -19.92 -2.81 2.17
N LEU A 201 -20.88 -2.00 1.73
CA LEU A 201 -21.13 -1.74 0.30
C LEU A 201 -19.89 -1.16 -0.39
N GLU A 202 -19.14 -0.29 0.27
CA GLU A 202 -17.92 0.28 -0.28
C GLU A 202 -16.89 -0.80 -0.65
N LYS A 203 -16.72 -1.81 0.21
CA LYS A 203 -15.84 -2.96 -0.04
C LYS A 203 -16.35 -3.84 -1.18
N GLN A 204 -17.66 -4.05 -1.25
CA GLN A 204 -18.28 -4.77 -2.35
C GLN A 204 -18.09 -4.04 -3.69
N ILE A 205 -18.32 -2.73 -3.73
CA ILE A 205 -18.10 -1.87 -4.91
C ILE A 205 -16.65 -1.96 -5.35
N PHE A 206 -15.70 -1.79 -4.42
CA PHE A 206 -14.28 -1.90 -4.71
C PHE A 206 -13.92 -3.29 -5.26
N ALA A 207 -14.46 -4.37 -4.67
CA ALA A 207 -14.23 -5.73 -5.15
C ALA A 207 -14.74 -5.94 -6.58
N VAL A 208 -15.93 -5.43 -6.89
CA VAL A 208 -16.52 -5.53 -8.24
C VAL A 208 -15.67 -4.76 -9.25
N ASP A 209 -15.22 -3.56 -8.92
CA ASP A 209 -14.34 -2.78 -9.79
C ASP A 209 -13.00 -3.49 -10.01
N LEU A 210 -12.40 -4.04 -8.95
CA LEU A 210 -11.17 -4.82 -9.04
C LEU A 210 -11.33 -6.05 -9.95
N VAL A 211 -12.39 -6.84 -9.75
CA VAL A 211 -12.73 -7.99 -10.62
C VAL A 211 -12.81 -7.55 -12.07
N SER A 212 -13.53 -6.46 -12.34
CA SER A 212 -13.74 -5.98 -13.70
C SER A 212 -12.44 -5.62 -14.44
N HIS A 213 -11.47 -5.03 -13.73
CA HIS A 213 -10.15 -4.76 -14.30
C HIS A 213 -9.32 -6.04 -14.46
N LEU A 214 -9.36 -6.94 -13.49
CA LEU A 214 -8.63 -8.21 -13.55
C LEU A 214 -9.14 -9.11 -14.69
N SER A 215 -10.45 -9.12 -14.95
CA SER A 215 -11.07 -9.89 -16.03
C SER A 215 -10.58 -9.48 -17.41
N ILE A 216 -10.37 -8.18 -17.64
CA ILE A 216 -9.79 -7.67 -18.89
C ILE A 216 -8.29 -7.98 -18.97
N GLN A 217 -7.58 -7.76 -17.86
CA GLN A 217 -6.12 -7.88 -17.85
C GLN A 217 -5.64 -9.34 -17.93
N TYR A 218 -6.38 -10.27 -17.32
CA TYR A 218 -5.97 -11.66 -17.17
C TYR A 218 -7.01 -12.62 -17.74
N ALA A 219 -6.73 -13.15 -18.93
CA ALA A 219 -7.54 -14.18 -19.58
C ALA A 219 -7.31 -15.57 -18.94
N LEU A 220 -7.76 -15.74 -17.69
CA LEU A 220 -7.60 -16.96 -16.91
C LEU A 220 -8.96 -17.63 -16.62
N PRO A 221 -9.07 -18.98 -16.63
CA PRO A 221 -10.30 -19.68 -16.23
C PRO A 221 -10.77 -19.31 -14.81
N LYS A 222 -9.81 -19.05 -13.91
CA LYS A 222 -10.10 -18.56 -12.56
C LYS A 222 -10.73 -17.17 -12.58
N ALA A 223 -10.21 -16.25 -13.40
CA ALA A 223 -10.77 -14.91 -13.54
C ALA A 223 -12.23 -14.97 -14.03
N MET A 224 -12.53 -15.81 -15.04
CA MET A 224 -13.91 -16.03 -15.50
C MET A 224 -14.83 -16.60 -14.42
N SER A 225 -14.34 -17.54 -13.61
CA SER A 225 -15.12 -18.13 -12.51
C SER A 225 -15.46 -17.08 -11.45
N ILE A 226 -14.49 -16.23 -11.12
CA ILE A 226 -14.65 -15.12 -10.16
C ILE A 226 -15.57 -14.02 -10.73
N ALA A 227 -15.47 -13.71 -12.02
CA ALA A 227 -16.36 -12.80 -12.71
C ALA A 227 -17.82 -13.27 -12.65
N ARG A 228 -18.06 -14.57 -12.91
CA ARG A 228 -19.39 -15.18 -12.76
C ARG A 228 -19.90 -15.09 -11.32
N LEU A 229 -19.05 -15.38 -10.33
CA LEU A 229 -19.40 -15.23 -8.92
C LEU A 229 -19.82 -13.78 -8.62
N CYS A 230 -19.05 -12.80 -9.10
CA CYS A 230 -19.34 -11.38 -8.93
C CYS A 230 -20.74 -11.02 -9.48
N VAL A 231 -21.08 -11.45 -10.70
CA VAL A 231 -22.40 -11.21 -11.31
C VAL A 231 -23.52 -11.88 -10.50
N ASN A 232 -23.32 -13.12 -10.05
CA ASN A 232 -24.31 -13.83 -9.23
C ASN A 232 -24.54 -13.14 -7.87
N THR A 233 -23.46 -12.66 -7.24
CA THR A 233 -23.53 -11.89 -5.99
C THR A 233 -24.31 -10.60 -6.22
N LEU A 234 -24.01 -9.84 -7.28
CA LEU A 234 -24.77 -8.63 -7.62
C LEU A 234 -26.26 -8.94 -7.88
N SER A 235 -26.56 -9.97 -8.65
CA SER A 235 -27.96 -10.38 -8.89
C SER A 235 -28.69 -10.75 -7.59
N THR A 236 -28.00 -11.35 -6.63
CA THR A 236 -28.56 -11.67 -5.31
C THR A 236 -28.76 -10.40 -4.49
N LEU A 237 -27.77 -9.50 -4.45
CA LEU A 237 -27.85 -8.22 -3.75
C LEU A 237 -28.99 -7.35 -4.29
N LEU A 238 -29.28 -7.40 -5.60
CA LEU A 238 -30.41 -6.68 -6.18
C LEU A 238 -31.76 -7.11 -5.59
N SER A 239 -31.93 -8.40 -5.27
CA SER A 239 -33.19 -8.92 -4.74
C SER A 239 -33.35 -8.70 -3.23
N VAL A 240 -32.24 -8.69 -2.48
CA VAL A 240 -32.27 -8.57 -1.01
C VAL A 240 -32.05 -7.15 -0.48
N LEU A 241 -31.38 -6.28 -1.24
CA LEU A 241 -31.10 -4.91 -0.78
C LEU A 241 -32.36 -4.03 -0.81
N PRO A 242 -32.55 -3.17 0.20
CA PRO A 242 -33.48 -2.05 0.18
C PRO A 242 -33.27 -1.11 -1.00
N SER A 243 -34.32 -0.39 -1.41
CA SER A 243 -34.30 0.43 -2.63
C SER A 243 -33.29 1.58 -2.60
N ASP A 244 -33.05 2.15 -1.44
CA ASP A 244 -32.06 3.21 -1.17
C ASP A 244 -30.63 2.71 -1.38
N LEU A 245 -30.30 1.53 -0.83
CA LEU A 245 -28.97 0.93 -0.95
C LEU A 245 -28.68 0.36 -2.36
N ARG A 246 -29.72 0.06 -3.15
CA ARG A 246 -29.54 -0.38 -4.55
C ARG A 246 -28.88 0.69 -5.40
N LEU A 247 -29.29 1.95 -5.27
CA LEU A 247 -28.69 3.03 -6.06
C LEU A 247 -27.22 3.23 -5.66
N GLU A 248 -26.93 3.19 -4.36
CA GLU A 248 -25.58 3.31 -3.82
C GLU A 248 -24.64 2.23 -4.36
N LEU A 249 -25.08 0.97 -4.42
CA LEU A 249 -24.28 -0.14 -4.95
C LEU A 249 -24.19 -0.14 -6.48
N PHE A 250 -25.33 -0.05 -7.18
CA PHE A 250 -25.37 -0.32 -8.61
C PHE A 250 -24.88 0.85 -9.46
N GLN A 251 -25.15 2.10 -9.08
CA GLN A 251 -24.70 3.26 -9.83
C GLN A 251 -23.18 3.27 -10.10
N PRO A 252 -22.29 3.06 -9.10
CA PRO A 252 -20.85 3.00 -9.35
C PRO A 252 -20.41 1.73 -10.10
N VAL A 253 -21.12 0.61 -9.93
CA VAL A 253 -20.75 -0.70 -10.49
C VAL A 253 -21.13 -0.87 -11.97
N LEU A 254 -22.04 -0.06 -12.52
CA LEU A 254 -22.48 -0.19 -13.92
C LEU A 254 -21.32 -0.23 -14.93
N LYS A 255 -20.30 0.61 -14.75
CA LYS A 255 -19.12 0.63 -15.63
C LYS A 255 -18.28 -0.65 -15.53
N SER A 256 -18.34 -1.33 -14.39
CA SER A 256 -17.64 -2.57 -14.12
C SER A 256 -18.33 -3.76 -14.77
N LEU A 257 -19.66 -3.76 -14.84
CA LEU A 257 -20.42 -4.77 -15.56
C LEU A 257 -20.15 -4.79 -17.08
N VAL A 258 -19.80 -3.66 -17.68
CA VAL A 258 -19.43 -3.61 -19.12
C VAL A 258 -18.09 -4.31 -19.38
N ARG A 259 -17.24 -4.41 -18.36
CA ARG A 259 -15.88 -4.96 -18.43
C ARG A 259 -15.79 -6.43 -18.03
N ILE A 260 -16.80 -6.91 -17.29
CA ILE A 260 -16.96 -8.30 -16.84
C ILE A 260 -17.58 -9.13 -17.96
#